data_AF-A0A6I5VQ29-F1
#
_entry.id   AF-A0A6I5VQ29-F1
#
_cell.length_a   1.000
_cell.length_b   1.000
_cell.length_c   1.000
_cell.angle_alpha   90.00
_cell.angle_beta   90.00
_cell.angle_gamma   90.00
#
_symmetry.space_group_name_H-M   'P 1'
#
loop_
_entity.id
_entity.type
_entity.pdbx_description
1 polymer ?
#
loop_
_entity_poly.entity_id
_entity_poly.type
_entity_poly.pdbx_seq_one_letter_code
_entity_poly.pdbx_strand_id
1 'polypeptide(L)'
;MRGTEFFDDGHDLAEVRRDLRTVREMVSQHSRVIEAIDGVLARLVDVREGSLHPAPWCYHQPPPMKDVDVLPTWVAWFNLRYAPQEHTKRIPYCWEQHGGLAAEVATLAATWQRAFDDAKANTDAAQMWHDRWLPGFQQRMRQWVPADCFDGNHRDPRPPAPPRTTIEVET
;
A
#
# COMPACT_ATOMS: atom_id res chain seq x y z
N MET A 1 -57.67 -13.92 -55.22
CA MET A 1 -58.17 -13.02 -54.17
C MET A 1 -57.23 -13.12 -52.98
N ARG A 2 -56.64 -11.99 -52.56
CA ARG A 2 -55.83 -11.82 -51.32
C ARG A 2 -56.71 -12.18 -50.12
N GLY A 3 -56.27 -12.86 -49.06
CA GLY A 3 -55.03 -12.66 -48.31
C GLY A 3 -55.39 -11.97 -47.00
N THR A 4 -56.03 -12.71 -46.08
CA THR A 4 -56.37 -12.26 -44.73
C THR A 4 -55.46 -12.96 -43.74
N GLU A 5 -54.29 -12.36 -43.51
CA GLU A 5 -53.48 -12.64 -42.33
C GLU A 5 -54.21 -12.06 -41.12
N PHE A 6 -54.94 -12.90 -40.41
CA PHE A 6 -55.41 -12.61 -39.06
C PHE A 6 -54.17 -12.46 -38.19
N PHE A 7 -53.84 -11.22 -37.85
CA PHE A 7 -52.75 -10.91 -36.93
C PHE A 7 -53.03 -11.54 -35.56
N ASP A 8 -52.07 -12.33 -35.10
CA ASP A 8 -52.04 -13.05 -33.84
C ASP A 8 -51.72 -12.10 -32.65
N ASP A 9 -52.48 -11.01 -32.55
CA ASP A 9 -52.24 -9.91 -31.59
C ASP A 9 -52.35 -10.38 -30.13
N GLY A 10 -53.11 -11.45 -29.87
CA GLY A 10 -53.29 -12.01 -28.53
C GLY A 10 -52.09 -12.83 -28.04
N HIS A 11 -51.41 -13.53 -28.94
CA HIS A 11 -50.20 -14.30 -28.63
C HIS A 11 -49.00 -13.37 -28.42
N ASP A 12 -48.85 -12.35 -29.26
CA ASP A 12 -47.78 -11.35 -29.19
C ASP A 12 -47.82 -10.55 -27.87
N LEU A 13 -49.02 -10.09 -27.46
CA LEU A 13 -49.20 -9.43 -26.16
C LEU A 13 -48.93 -10.34 -24.96
N ALA A 14 -49.18 -11.64 -25.08
CA ALA A 14 -48.89 -12.62 -24.02
C ALA A 14 -47.39 -12.89 -23.91
N GLU A 15 -46.67 -12.89 -25.03
CA GLU A 15 -45.22 -13.01 -25.11
C GLU A 15 -44.52 -11.79 -24.54
N VAL A 16 -44.89 -10.58 -24.99
CA VAL A 16 -44.36 -9.32 -24.44
C VAL A 16 -44.61 -9.20 -22.94
N ARG A 17 -45.77 -9.67 -22.44
CA ARG A 17 -46.07 -9.69 -21.00
C ARG A 17 -45.20 -10.68 -20.22
N ARG A 18 -44.82 -11.80 -20.84
CA ARG A 18 -43.89 -12.77 -20.24
C ARG A 18 -42.49 -12.17 -20.17
N ASP A 19 -42.02 -11.57 -21.25
CA ASP A 19 -40.68 -10.97 -21.30
C ASP A 19 -40.54 -9.79 -20.33
N LEU A 20 -41.55 -8.93 -20.23
CA LEU A 20 -41.59 -7.86 -19.23
C LEU A 20 -41.52 -8.38 -17.79
N ARG A 21 -42.11 -9.55 -17.52
CA ARG A 21 -42.02 -10.19 -16.21
C ARG A 21 -40.59 -10.68 -15.95
N THR A 22 -39.98 -11.35 -16.93
CA THR A 22 -38.60 -11.83 -16.85
C THR A 22 -37.61 -10.67 -16.64
N VAL A 23 -37.72 -9.59 -17.42
CA VAL A 23 -36.88 -8.41 -17.24
C VAL A 23 -37.07 -7.79 -15.85
N ARG A 24 -38.31 -7.70 -15.34
CA ARG A 24 -38.57 -7.18 -13.99
C ARG A 24 -37.94 -8.05 -12.90
N GLU A 25 -37.98 -9.36 -13.06
CA GLU A 25 -37.36 -10.32 -12.15
C GLU A 25 -35.83 -10.16 -12.16
N MET A 26 -35.23 -10.03 -13.35
CA MET A 26 -33.78 -9.79 -13.51
C MET A 26 -33.35 -8.46 -12.89
N VAL A 27 -34.11 -7.37 -13.11
CA VAL A 27 -33.82 -6.07 -12.49
C VAL A 27 -33.92 -6.16 -10.97
N SER A 28 -34.95 -6.83 -10.45
CA SER A 28 -35.11 -7.05 -9.00
C SER A 28 -33.96 -7.89 -8.42
N GLN A 29 -33.48 -8.87 -9.17
CA GLN A 29 -32.30 -9.66 -8.79
C GLN A 29 -31.03 -8.81 -8.77
N HIS A 30 -30.80 -7.98 -9.80
CA HIS A 30 -29.64 -7.10 -9.86
C HIS A 30 -29.65 -6.05 -8.75
N SER A 31 -30.80 -5.42 -8.45
CA SER A 31 -30.92 -4.46 -7.34
C SER A 31 -30.48 -5.09 -6.01
N ARG A 32 -30.91 -6.32 -5.71
CA ARG A 32 -30.48 -7.03 -4.50
C ARG A 32 -28.97 -7.30 -4.47
N VAL A 33 -28.37 -7.62 -5.62
CA VAL A 33 -26.92 -7.84 -5.71
C VAL A 33 -26.16 -6.53 -5.52
N ILE A 34 -26.63 -5.42 -6.10
CA ILE A 34 -26.04 -4.09 -5.91
C ILE A 34 -26.08 -3.70 -4.44
N GLU A 35 -27.22 -3.83 -3.77
CA GLU A 35 -27.35 -3.55 -2.33
C GLU A 35 -26.42 -4.44 -1.48
N ALA A 36 -26.27 -5.72 -1.84
CA ALA A 36 -25.35 -6.61 -1.16
C ALA A 36 -23.88 -6.20 -1.36
N ILE A 37 -23.52 -5.76 -2.58
CA ILE A 37 -22.19 -5.23 -2.90
C ILE A 37 -21.93 -3.95 -2.11
N ASP A 38 -22.86 -2.99 -2.11
CA ASP A 38 -22.75 -1.75 -1.34
C ASP A 38 -22.57 -2.03 0.15
N GLY A 39 -23.29 -3.02 0.69
CA GLY A 39 -23.12 -3.45 2.08
C GLY A 39 -21.75 -4.09 2.38
N VAL A 40 -21.17 -4.84 1.43
CA VAL A 40 -19.80 -5.37 1.56
C VAL A 40 -18.77 -4.24 1.45
N LEU A 41 -18.94 -3.34 0.49
CA LEU A 41 -18.07 -2.19 0.29
C LEU A 41 -18.08 -1.28 1.52
N ALA A 42 -19.25 -0.96 2.09
CA ALA A 42 -19.36 -0.19 3.31
C ALA A 42 -18.59 -0.83 4.47
N ARG A 43 -18.70 -2.15 4.66
CA ARG A 43 -17.91 -2.86 5.69
C ARG A 43 -16.40 -2.82 5.43
N LEU A 44 -15.99 -2.93 4.18
CA LEU A 44 -14.56 -2.84 3.81
C LEU A 44 -14.03 -1.42 3.95
N VAL A 45 -14.84 -0.43 3.61
CA VAL A 45 -14.56 1.00 3.79
C VAL A 45 -14.48 1.30 5.28
N ASP A 46 -15.44 0.93 6.13
CA ASP A 46 -15.36 1.12 7.59
C ASP A 46 -14.11 0.46 8.20
N VAL A 47 -13.73 -0.72 7.72
CA VAL A 47 -12.49 -1.39 8.16
C VAL A 47 -11.23 -0.61 7.76
N ARG A 48 -11.28 0.13 6.66
CA ARG A 48 -10.18 0.96 6.14
C ARG A 48 -10.23 2.41 6.65
N GLU A 49 -11.42 2.92 6.93
CA GLU A 49 -11.74 4.26 7.43
C GLU A 49 -11.80 4.33 8.94
N GLY A 50 -11.65 3.20 9.65
CA GLY A 50 -11.36 3.16 11.08
C GLY A 50 -10.28 4.19 11.35
N SER A 51 -10.69 5.33 11.86
CA SER A 51 -9.93 6.57 11.80
C SER A 51 -8.59 6.32 12.47
N LEU A 52 -7.50 6.69 11.78
CA LEU A 52 -6.15 6.68 12.36
C LEU A 52 -6.23 7.49 13.64
N HIS A 53 -6.29 6.77 14.75
CA HIS A 53 -6.39 7.32 16.07
C HIS A 53 -5.17 6.79 16.79
N PRO A 54 -4.34 7.70 17.32
CA PRO A 54 -3.18 7.25 18.04
C PRO A 54 -3.59 6.40 19.22
N ALA A 55 -3.00 5.21 19.30
CA ALA A 55 -3.29 4.29 20.38
C ALA A 55 -2.89 4.90 21.73
N PRO A 56 -3.51 4.52 22.86
CA PRO A 56 -3.19 5.08 24.18
C PRO A 56 -1.71 4.95 24.60
N TRP A 57 -1.00 3.95 24.06
CA TRP A 57 0.43 3.73 24.29
C TRP A 57 1.35 4.48 23.31
N CYS A 58 0.78 5.21 22.34
CA CYS A 58 1.52 6.05 21.42
C CYS A 58 1.92 7.37 22.12
N TYR A 59 3.02 7.32 22.87
CA TYR A 59 3.52 8.47 23.64
C TYR A 59 4.06 9.60 22.75
N HIS A 60 4.54 9.27 21.55
CA HIS A 60 5.05 10.23 20.58
C HIS A 60 4.31 10.08 19.26
N GLN A 61 3.59 11.13 18.88
CA GLN A 61 2.88 11.18 17.63
C GLN A 61 3.86 11.35 16.47
N PRO A 62 3.78 10.51 15.42
CA PRO A 62 4.47 10.76 14.18
C PRO A 62 3.74 11.90 13.44
N PRO A 63 4.35 12.44 12.38
CA PRO A 63 3.62 13.24 11.40
C PRO A 63 2.42 12.44 10.84
N PRO A 64 1.28 13.08 10.56
CA PRO A 64 0.11 12.38 10.02
C PRO A 64 0.44 11.74 8.66
N MET A 65 0.46 10.40 8.60
CA MET A 65 0.74 9.62 7.40
C MET A 65 -0.56 9.37 6.61
N LYS A 66 -0.97 10.33 5.79
CA LYS A 66 -2.11 10.14 4.87
C LYS A 66 -1.70 9.66 3.47
N ASP A 67 -0.48 9.97 3.03
CA ASP A 67 0.04 9.68 1.68
C ASP A 67 1.51 9.16 1.71
N VAL A 68 1.97 8.53 0.62
CA VAL A 68 3.36 8.01 0.45
C VAL A 68 4.42 9.13 0.55
N ASP A 69 4.07 10.35 0.16
CA ASP A 69 4.93 11.55 0.27
C ASP A 69 5.26 11.94 1.72
N VAL A 70 4.70 11.24 2.72
CA VAL A 70 4.98 11.48 4.15
C VAL A 70 6.19 10.69 4.65
N LEU A 71 6.70 9.70 3.89
CA LEU A 71 7.85 8.89 4.31
C LEU A 71 9.10 9.70 4.68
N PRO A 72 9.53 10.74 3.94
CA PRO A 72 10.66 11.57 4.35
C PRO A 72 10.44 12.24 5.72
N THR A 73 9.21 12.66 6.00
CA THR A 73 8.84 13.28 7.28
C THR A 73 8.85 12.24 8.41
N TRP A 74 8.34 11.03 8.14
CA TRP A 74 8.42 9.91 9.08
C TRP A 74 9.86 9.52 9.38
N VAL A 75 10.74 9.49 8.38
CA VAL A 75 12.18 9.22 8.54
C VAL A 75 12.85 10.27 9.41
N ALA A 76 12.56 11.56 9.20
CA ALA A 76 13.07 12.63 10.04
C ALA A 76 12.64 12.46 11.51
N TRP A 77 11.36 12.14 11.73
CA TRP A 77 10.84 11.83 13.06
C TRP A 77 11.50 10.58 13.66
N PHE A 78 11.64 9.50 12.89
CA PHE A 78 12.27 8.25 13.30
C PHE A 78 13.71 8.49 13.76
N ASN A 79 14.50 9.20 12.96
CA ASN A 79 15.89 9.50 13.29
C ASN A 79 16.03 10.32 14.58
N LEU A 80 15.09 11.25 14.81
CA LEU A 80 15.04 12.02 16.05
C LEU A 80 14.71 11.16 17.27
N ARG A 81 13.84 10.15 17.13
CA ARG A 81 13.31 9.37 18.26
C ARG A 81 14.05 8.07 18.54
N TYR A 82 14.39 7.32 17.51
CA TYR A 82 14.93 5.96 17.61
C TYR A 82 16.44 5.89 17.31
N ALA A 83 17.07 6.98 16.88
CA ALA A 83 18.50 7.04 16.62
C ALA A 83 19.19 8.36 17.06
N PRO A 84 18.90 8.91 18.26
CA PRO A 84 19.41 10.23 18.65
C PRO A 84 20.94 10.28 18.82
N GLN A 85 21.57 9.20 19.30
CA GLN A 85 22.99 9.23 19.72
C GLN A 85 23.95 8.46 18.80
N GLU A 86 23.45 7.53 18.00
CA GLU A 86 24.28 6.64 17.19
C GLU A 86 24.03 6.87 15.70
N HIS A 87 24.98 7.53 15.03
CA HIS A 87 24.88 7.86 13.60
C HIS A 87 24.61 6.63 12.73
N THR A 88 25.15 5.48 13.10
CA THR A 88 24.99 4.23 12.36
C THR A 88 23.62 3.57 12.51
N LYS A 89 22.77 4.06 13.41
CA LYS A 89 21.36 3.66 13.55
C LYS A 89 20.41 4.65 12.87
N ARG A 90 20.91 5.79 12.40
CA ARG A 90 20.13 6.76 11.64
C ARG A 90 19.95 6.27 10.22
N ILE A 91 18.73 6.41 9.71
CA ILE A 91 18.43 6.25 8.29
C ILE A 91 19.19 7.36 7.54
N PRO A 92 20.08 7.02 6.59
CA PRO A 92 20.88 8.00 5.88
C PRO A 92 20.02 8.87 4.96
N TYR A 93 20.46 10.10 4.66
CA TYR A 93 19.68 11.02 3.83
C TYR A 93 19.43 10.50 2.41
N CYS A 94 20.33 9.67 1.87
CA CYS A 94 20.23 9.09 0.54
C CYS A 94 19.36 7.84 0.47
N TRP A 95 18.62 7.48 1.54
CA TRP A 95 17.89 6.22 1.64
C TRP A 95 16.96 5.92 0.45
N GLU A 96 16.34 6.94 -0.13
CA GLU A 96 15.45 6.83 -1.30
C GLU A 96 16.17 6.36 -2.57
N GLN A 97 17.48 6.64 -2.67
CA GLN A 97 18.32 6.24 -3.79
C GLN A 97 18.70 4.75 -3.73
N HIS A 98 18.46 4.12 -2.58
CA HIS A 98 18.77 2.71 -2.33
C HIS A 98 17.48 1.91 -2.24
N GLY A 99 17.01 1.38 -3.38
CA GLY A 99 15.68 0.76 -3.48
C GLY A 99 15.36 -0.31 -2.42
N GLY A 100 16.35 -1.12 -2.02
CA GLY A 100 16.18 -2.10 -0.95
C GLY A 100 16.00 -1.46 0.44
N LEU A 101 16.76 -0.40 0.75
CA LEU A 101 16.57 0.37 1.98
C LEU A 101 15.24 1.12 1.95
N ALA A 102 14.85 1.70 0.81
CA ALA A 102 13.57 2.39 0.66
C ALA A 102 12.38 1.45 0.95
N ALA A 103 12.42 0.21 0.45
CA ALA A 103 11.41 -0.79 0.75
C ALA A 103 11.36 -1.17 2.25
N GLU A 104 12.52 -1.32 2.89
CA GLU A 104 12.61 -1.61 4.33
C GLU A 104 12.10 -0.45 5.18
N VAL A 105 12.41 0.80 4.83
CA VAL A 105 11.88 1.99 5.50
C VAL A 105 10.36 2.06 5.36
N ALA A 106 9.82 1.84 4.15
CA ALA A 106 8.39 1.87 3.91
C ALA A 106 7.64 0.81 4.73
N THR A 107 8.17 -0.42 4.80
CA THR A 107 7.57 -1.50 5.59
C THR A 107 7.71 -1.28 7.09
N LEU A 108 8.83 -0.72 7.57
CA LEU A 108 9.00 -0.36 8.98
C LEU A 108 8.01 0.73 9.41
N ALA A 109 7.82 1.76 8.57
CA ALA A 109 6.86 2.83 8.83
C ALA A 109 5.42 2.30 8.86
N ALA A 110 5.05 1.47 7.88
CA ALA A 110 3.71 0.86 7.82
C ALA A 110 3.45 -0.07 9.02
N THR A 111 4.43 -0.85 9.46
CA THR A 111 4.29 -1.71 10.65
C THR A 111 4.22 -0.91 11.94
N TRP A 112 4.94 0.22 12.04
CA TRP A 112 4.79 1.16 13.14
C TRP A 112 3.36 1.73 13.16
N GLN A 113 2.85 2.22 12.03
CA GLN A 113 1.50 2.77 11.94
C GLN A 113 0.44 1.75 12.41
N ARG A 114 0.53 0.50 11.94
CA ARG A 114 -0.38 -0.57 12.38
C ARG A 114 -0.31 -0.89 13.87
N ALA A 115 0.81 -0.60 14.53
CA ALA A 115 1.01 -0.89 15.96
C ALA A 115 0.65 0.29 16.88
N PHE A 116 0.66 1.52 16.37
CA PHE A 116 0.55 2.74 17.17
C PHE A 116 -0.52 3.73 16.72
N ASP A 117 -0.98 3.65 15.47
CA ASP A 117 -1.86 4.61 14.83
C ASP A 117 -2.78 3.89 13.82
N ASP A 118 -3.56 2.94 14.31
CA ASP A 118 -4.51 2.13 13.53
C ASP A 118 -5.66 1.72 14.46
N ALA A 119 -6.88 1.63 13.95
CA ALA A 119 -8.06 1.22 14.73
C ALA A 119 -7.90 -0.18 15.36
N LYS A 120 -7.02 -1.03 14.80
CA LYS A 120 -6.69 -2.38 15.27
C LYS A 120 -5.32 -2.43 15.96
N ALA A 121 -4.73 -1.29 16.31
CA ALA A 121 -3.50 -1.23 17.07
C ALA A 121 -3.64 -2.02 18.38
N ASN A 122 -2.59 -2.76 18.75
CA ASN A 122 -2.53 -3.50 19.99
C ASN A 122 -1.12 -3.48 20.60
N THR A 123 -1.06 -3.69 21.92
CA THR A 123 0.19 -3.63 22.70
C THR A 123 1.19 -4.71 22.31
N ASP A 124 0.73 -5.88 21.89
CA ASP A 124 1.62 -6.98 21.48
C ASP A 124 2.36 -6.62 20.19
N ALA A 125 1.67 -6.04 19.22
CA ALA A 125 2.27 -5.52 17.99
C ALA A 125 3.26 -4.38 18.29
N ALA A 126 2.91 -3.47 19.21
CA ALA A 126 3.78 -2.39 19.65
C ALA A 126 5.05 -2.90 20.35
N GLN A 127 4.92 -3.92 21.19
CA GLN A 127 6.06 -4.53 21.88
C GLN A 127 6.91 -5.35 20.91
N MET A 128 6.29 -6.11 20.01
CA MET A 128 6.96 -6.82 18.92
C MET A 128 7.75 -5.86 18.03
N TRP A 129 7.23 -4.67 17.77
CA TRP A 129 7.93 -3.66 16.99
C TRP A 129 9.21 -3.19 17.66
N HIS A 130 9.17 -2.89 18.95
CA HIS A 130 10.37 -2.49 19.70
C HIS A 130 11.35 -3.65 19.93
N ASP A 131 10.86 -4.87 20.14
CA ASP A 131 11.69 -6.05 20.44
C ASP A 131 12.31 -6.68 19.19
N ARG A 132 11.58 -6.73 18.07
CA ARG A 132 11.98 -7.46 16.85
C ARG A 132 12.18 -6.58 15.63
N TRP A 133 11.17 -5.77 15.27
CA TRP A 133 11.20 -5.06 13.99
C TRP A 133 12.25 -3.95 13.97
N LEU A 134 12.29 -3.12 15.02
CA LEU A 134 13.27 -2.03 15.14
C LEU A 134 14.72 -2.54 15.21
N PRO A 135 15.10 -3.47 16.12
CA PRO A 135 16.48 -3.97 16.16
C PRO A 135 16.87 -4.71 14.88
N GLY A 136 15.95 -5.51 14.32
CA GLY A 136 16.19 -6.23 13.07
C GLY A 136 16.41 -5.29 11.88
N PHE A 137 15.64 -4.20 11.78
CA PHE A 137 15.85 -3.16 10.78
C PHE A 137 17.21 -2.48 10.95
N GLN A 138 17.55 -2.06 12.18
CA GLN A 138 18.84 -1.41 12.46
C GLN A 138 20.04 -2.30 12.10
N GLN A 139 19.90 -3.62 12.26
CA GLN A 139 20.91 -4.59 11.83
C GLN A 139 21.00 -4.72 10.30
N ARG A 140 19.86 -4.80 9.60
CA ARG A 140 19.81 -4.98 8.14
C ARG A 140 20.13 -3.72 7.35
N MET A 141 19.93 -2.53 7.92
CA MET A 141 20.17 -1.25 7.24
C MET A 141 21.55 -1.18 6.57
N ARG A 142 22.57 -1.69 7.26
CA ARG A 142 23.96 -1.71 6.79
C ARG A 142 24.23 -2.67 5.63
N GLN A 143 23.29 -3.55 5.32
CA GLN A 143 23.38 -4.48 4.19
C GLN A 143 22.94 -3.81 2.88
N TRP A 144 22.13 -2.75 2.98
CA TRP A 144 21.56 -2.07 1.81
C TRP A 144 22.41 -0.94 1.28
N VAL A 145 23.27 -0.35 2.10
CA VAL A 145 24.04 0.85 1.77
C VAL A 145 25.49 0.76 2.26
N PRO A 146 26.46 1.34 1.52
CA PRO A 146 27.83 1.49 1.99
C PRO A 146 27.95 2.28 3.30
N ALA A 147 29.04 2.07 4.04
CA ALA A 147 29.35 2.81 5.27
C ALA A 147 29.37 4.34 5.04
N ASP A 148 29.89 4.78 3.90
CA ASP A 148 29.98 6.19 3.47
C ASP A 148 28.61 6.91 3.50
N CYS A 149 27.49 6.19 3.36
CA CYS A 149 26.14 6.76 3.42
C CYS A 149 25.75 7.25 4.83
N PHE A 150 26.34 6.67 5.89
CA PHE A 150 26.04 7.02 7.29
C PHE A 150 26.87 8.18 7.83
N ASP A 151 28.05 8.40 7.25
CA ASP A 151 29.02 9.38 7.72
C ASP A 151 28.92 10.74 6.99
N GLY A 152 27.89 10.91 6.15
CA GLY A 152 27.68 12.13 5.36
C GLY A 152 28.60 12.28 4.14
N ASN A 153 29.38 11.26 3.81
CA ASN A 153 30.34 11.23 2.71
C ASN A 153 29.82 10.41 1.52
N HIS A 154 28.53 10.52 1.20
CA HIS A 154 27.92 9.75 0.11
C HIS A 154 28.72 9.88 -1.19
N ARG A 155 29.00 8.74 -1.82
CA ARG A 155 29.64 8.68 -3.13
C ARG A 155 28.64 8.09 -4.11
N ASP A 156 28.41 8.80 -5.19
CA ASP A 156 27.54 8.31 -6.25
C ASP A 156 28.10 6.99 -6.83
N PRO A 157 27.22 6.07 -7.26
CA PRO A 157 27.65 4.83 -7.89
C PRO A 157 28.58 5.14 -9.05
N ARG A 158 29.77 4.53 -9.04
CA ARG A 158 30.68 4.64 -10.18
C ARG A 158 29.93 4.12 -11.42
N PRO A 159 29.88 4.88 -12.53
CA PRO A 159 29.27 4.40 -13.76
C PRO A 159 29.96 3.10 -14.20
N PRO A 160 29.21 2.16 -14.81
CA PRO A 160 29.77 0.89 -15.23
C PRO A 160 30.99 1.14 -16.13
N ALA A 161 32.05 0.38 -15.92
CA ALA A 161 33.22 0.46 -16.78
C ALA A 161 32.78 0.14 -18.22
N PRO A 162 33.26 0.89 -19.24
CA PRO A 162 32.97 0.55 -20.62
C PRO A 162 33.43 -0.89 -20.90
N PRO A 163 32.70 -1.64 -21.74
CA PRO A 163 33.09 -3.00 -22.08
C PRO A 163 34.52 -2.98 -22.63
N ARG A 164 35.36 -3.90 -22.16
CA ARG A 164 36.70 -4.10 -22.73
C ARG A 164 36.53 -4.61 -24.15
N THR A 165 36.64 -3.72 -25.14
CA THR A 165 36.88 -4.12 -26.52
C THR A 165 38.25 -4.78 -26.60
N THR A 166 38.26 -6.09 -26.73
CA THR A 166 39.43 -6.83 -27.20
C THR A 166 39.77 -6.31 -28.59
N ILE A 167 40.88 -5.61 -28.72
CA ILE A 167 41.46 -5.30 -30.02
C ILE A 167 41.95 -6.63 -30.58
N GLU A 168 41.26 -7.16 -31.58
CA GLU A 168 41.78 -8.24 -32.40
C GLU A 168 43.04 -7.71 -33.10
N VAL A 169 44.18 -8.31 -32.76
CA VAL A 169 45.45 -8.04 -33.44
C VAL A 169 45.41 -8.84 -34.73
N GLU A 170 45.04 -8.21 -35.83
CA GLU A 170 45.28 -8.76 -37.17
C GLU A 170 46.79 -8.94 -37.37
N THR A 171 47.15 -10.13 -37.83
CA THR A 171 48.54 -10.59 -38.08
C THR A 171 48.87 -10.46 -39.56
#